data_AF-C6L0X1-F1
#
_entry.id   AF-C6L0X1-F1
#
_cell.length_a   1.000
_cell.length_b   1.000
_cell.length_c   1.000
_cell.angle_alpha   90.00
_cell.angle_beta   90.00
_cell.angle_gamma   90.00
#
_symmetry.space_group_name_H-M   'P 1'
#
loop_
_entity.id
_entity.type
_entity.pdbx_description
1 polymer ?
#
loop_
_entity_poly.entity_id
_entity_poly.type
_entity_poly.pdbx_seq_one_letter_code
_entity_poly.pdbx_strand_id
1 'polypeptide(L)'
;MFAAGPGGIRSIRAFLQSSRVKDLDTDRENGVIRSAEHAFTKDGGLAVLRGNLAPDSCVLKSAGVPDNLWTFRGTAIVSESMEEALEKIRDGTVKAGHVSNDIRN
;
A
#
# COMPACT_ATOMS: atom_id res chain seq x y z
N MET A 1 28.69 0.43 -7.64
CA MET A 1 27.24 0.74 -7.65
C MET A 1 26.50 -0.46 -8.24
N PHE A 2 25.38 -0.88 -7.66
CA PHE A 2 24.65 -2.07 -8.12
C PHE A 2 23.76 -1.72 -9.33
N ALA A 3 23.76 -2.56 -10.36
CA ALA A 3 23.05 -2.29 -11.63
C ALA A 3 22.03 -3.37 -11.99
N ALA A 4 21.46 -4.07 -11.00
CA ALA A 4 20.45 -5.09 -11.26
C ALA A 4 19.24 -4.51 -11.99
N GLY A 5 18.78 -5.17 -13.05
CA GLY A 5 17.63 -4.73 -13.86
C GLY A 5 16.52 -5.77 -13.92
N PRO A 6 15.35 -5.44 -14.49
CA PRO A 6 14.30 -6.42 -14.72
C PRO A 6 14.80 -7.55 -15.63
N GLY A 7 14.47 -8.79 -15.29
CA GLY A 7 14.87 -9.97 -16.06
C GLY A 7 14.16 -10.09 -17.40
N GLY A 8 12.88 -9.69 -17.46
CA GLY A 8 12.02 -9.78 -18.65
C GLY A 8 11.76 -11.21 -19.17
N ILE A 9 12.40 -12.22 -18.59
CA ILE A 9 12.34 -13.62 -18.98
C ILE A 9 11.68 -14.40 -17.85
N ARG A 10 10.65 -15.18 -18.17
CA ARG A 10 10.02 -16.09 -17.22
C ARG A 10 11.03 -17.14 -16.77
N SER A 11 11.17 -17.33 -15.45
CA SER A 11 12.01 -18.35 -14.85
C SER A 11 11.32 -19.02 -13.68
N ILE A 12 11.56 -20.33 -13.51
CA ILE A 12 11.18 -21.13 -12.34
C ILE A 12 12.41 -21.49 -11.47
N ARG A 13 13.61 -21.08 -11.88
CA ARG A 13 14.85 -21.34 -11.16
C ARG A 13 15.13 -20.16 -10.23
N ALA A 14 15.23 -20.44 -8.93
CA ALA A 14 15.59 -19.43 -7.93
C ALA A 14 16.94 -18.77 -8.29
N PHE A 15 17.06 -17.48 -7.99
CA PHE A 15 18.27 -16.66 -8.19
C PHE A 15 18.78 -16.55 -9.63
N LEU A 16 17.94 -16.82 -10.65
CA LEU A 16 18.33 -16.68 -12.06
C LEU A 16 18.40 -15.21 -12.54
N GLN A 17 17.98 -14.24 -11.74
CA GLN A 17 17.96 -12.83 -12.15
C GLN A 17 19.39 -12.25 -12.16
N SER A 18 19.98 -12.13 -13.35
CA SER A 18 21.32 -11.57 -13.58
C SER A 18 21.35 -10.38 -14.55
N SER A 19 20.19 -9.90 -14.99
CA SER A 19 20.10 -8.77 -15.91
C SER A 19 20.59 -7.47 -15.28
N ARG A 20 21.02 -6.55 -16.13
CA ARG A 20 21.52 -5.23 -15.74
C ARG A 20 20.79 -4.12 -16.50
N VAL A 21 20.54 -3.01 -15.83
CA VAL A 21 20.11 -1.77 -16.49
C VAL A 21 21.31 -1.12 -17.18
N LYS A 22 21.07 -0.39 -18.27
CA LYS A 22 22.12 0.33 -19.02
C LYS A 22 22.60 1.55 -18.25
N ASP A 23 21.64 2.34 -17.77
CA ASP A 23 21.87 3.57 -17.03
C ASP A 23 21.25 3.46 -15.64
N LEU A 24 21.91 4.08 -14.65
CA LEU A 24 21.46 4.08 -13.26
C LEU A 24 20.74 5.38 -12.94
N ASP A 25 19.62 5.26 -12.22
CA ASP A 25 19.08 6.37 -11.48
C ASP A 25 20.05 6.72 -10.33
N THR A 26 20.76 7.83 -10.52
CA THR A 26 21.78 8.36 -9.61
C THR A 26 21.26 9.52 -8.76
N ASP A 27 20.05 10.01 -9.03
CA ASP A 27 19.44 11.10 -8.30
C ASP A 27 18.88 10.58 -6.97
N ARG A 28 19.53 10.96 -5.87
CA ARG A 28 19.17 10.50 -4.52
C ARG A 28 18.20 11.42 -3.80
N GLU A 29 17.74 12.48 -4.45
CA GLU A 29 16.77 13.43 -3.90
C GLU A 29 15.43 13.32 -4.63
N ASN A 30 15.43 13.41 -5.96
CA ASN A 30 14.22 13.42 -6.76
C ASN A 30 13.98 12.12 -7.54
N GLY A 31 14.98 11.24 -7.61
CA GLY A 31 14.88 9.94 -8.26
C GLY A 31 13.91 8.96 -7.59
N VAL A 32 13.81 7.77 -8.17
CA VAL A 32 12.95 6.67 -7.72
C VAL A 32 13.50 6.05 -6.43
N ILE A 33 14.82 5.89 -6.34
CA ILE A 33 15.50 5.34 -5.15
C ILE A 33 16.24 6.49 -4.46
N ARG A 34 15.62 7.04 -3.42
CA ARG A 34 16.13 8.20 -2.68
C ARG A 34 17.05 7.79 -1.53
N SER A 35 17.90 8.73 -1.10
CA SER A 35 18.66 8.59 0.15
C SER A 35 17.72 8.59 1.36
N ALA A 36 18.22 8.18 2.53
CA ALA A 36 17.45 8.23 3.76
C ALA A 36 17.04 9.67 4.16
N GLU A 37 17.87 10.67 3.83
CA GLU A 37 17.59 12.08 4.10
C GLU A 37 16.41 12.61 3.28
N HIS A 38 16.30 12.18 2.01
CA HIS A 38 15.26 12.59 1.07
C HIS A 38 14.16 11.52 0.90
N ALA A 39 14.03 10.59 1.85
CA ALA A 39 13.01 9.55 1.80
C ALA A 39 11.60 10.17 1.78
N PHE A 40 10.65 9.53 1.08
CA PHE A 40 9.25 9.98 1.02
C PHE A 40 8.61 10.08 2.41
N THR A 41 8.99 9.17 3.30
CA THR A 41 8.69 9.20 4.72
C THR A 41 9.89 8.60 5.47
N LYS A 42 10.14 9.08 6.69
CA LYS A 42 11.18 8.53 7.56
C LYS A 42 10.77 7.18 8.16
N ASP A 43 9.48 6.94 8.29
CA ASP A 43 8.92 5.71 8.83
C ASP A 43 8.68 4.68 7.72
N GLY A 44 8.68 3.39 8.10
CA GLY A 44 8.36 2.32 7.15
C GLY A 44 6.96 2.47 6.56
N GLY A 45 6.77 2.00 5.32
CA GLY A 45 5.50 2.14 4.60
C GLY A 45 4.36 1.22 5.08
N LEU A 46 4.56 0.49 6.18
CA LEU A 46 3.57 -0.38 6.82
C LEU A 46 3.46 -0.03 8.31
N ALA A 47 2.23 0.00 8.81
CA ALA A 47 1.92 0.17 10.23
C ALA A 47 1.07 -1.01 10.71
N VAL A 48 1.24 -1.40 11.97
CA VAL A 48 0.40 -2.40 12.64
C VAL A 48 -0.55 -1.66 13.58
N LEU A 49 -1.85 -1.81 13.37
CA LEU A 49 -2.88 -1.20 14.20
C LEU A 49 -3.51 -2.26 15.13
N ARG A 50 -3.88 -1.85 16.34
CA ARG A 50 -4.58 -2.69 17.33
C ARG A 50 -5.77 -1.94 17.87
N GLY A 51 -6.81 -2.68 18.24
CA GLY A 51 -8.02 -2.12 18.84
C GLY A 51 -9.11 -3.17 18.97
N ASN A 52 -10.28 -2.72 19.44
CA ASN A 52 -11.45 -3.60 19.61
C ASN A 52 -11.91 -4.26 18.30
N LEU A 53 -11.76 -3.59 17.15
CA LEU A 53 -12.11 -4.16 15.83
C LEU A 53 -11.02 -5.08 15.25
N ALA A 54 -9.80 -5.01 15.78
CA ALA A 54 -8.65 -5.79 15.33
C ALA A 54 -7.88 -6.31 16.56
N PRO A 55 -8.44 -7.27 17.31
CA PRO A 55 -7.84 -7.76 18.56
C PRO A 55 -6.46 -8.37 18.33
N ASP A 56 -6.30 -9.13 17.24
CA ASP A 56 -5.02 -9.75 16.87
C ASP A 56 -4.10 -8.84 16.05
N SER A 57 -4.52 -7.59 15.79
CA SER A 57 -3.96 -6.57 14.89
C SER A 57 -4.40 -6.61 13.44
N CYS A 58 -4.23 -5.49 12.75
CA CYS A 58 -4.31 -5.37 11.30
C CYS A 58 -3.13 -4.56 10.75
N VAL A 59 -2.91 -4.65 9.43
CA VAL A 59 -1.81 -3.98 8.73
C VAL A 59 -2.35 -2.88 7.83
N LEU A 60 -1.79 -1.68 7.96
CA LEU A 60 -2.05 -0.54 7.09
C LEU A 60 -0.81 -0.24 6.25
N LYS A 61 -0.99 0.05 4.96
CA LYS A 61 0.08 0.61 4.11
C LYS A 61 0.12 2.14 4.24
N SER A 62 0.78 2.63 5.29
CA SER A 62 0.89 4.06 5.63
C SER A 62 1.50 4.89 4.51
N ALA A 63 2.43 4.34 3.72
CA ALA A 63 3.06 5.07 2.61
C ALA A 63 2.08 5.53 1.50
N GLY A 64 0.88 4.95 1.44
CA GLY A 64 -0.17 5.37 0.50
C GLY A 64 -1.22 6.30 1.11
N VAL A 65 -1.10 6.68 2.38
CA VAL A 65 -2.13 7.42 3.11
C VAL A 65 -1.58 8.81 3.48
N PRO A 66 -2.23 9.90 3.03
CA PRO A 66 -1.91 11.26 3.47
C PRO A 66 -1.91 11.41 4.99
N ASP A 67 -0.98 12.20 5.52
CA ASP A 67 -0.81 12.39 6.98
C ASP A 67 -2.08 12.90 7.68
N ASN A 68 -2.87 13.74 7.00
CA ASN A 68 -4.14 14.23 7.52
C ASN A 68 -5.23 13.14 7.66
N LEU A 69 -5.01 11.95 7.11
CA LEU A 69 -5.90 10.79 7.23
C LEU A 69 -5.35 9.70 8.17
N TRP A 70 -4.21 9.91 8.82
CA TRP A 70 -3.69 8.96 9.83
C TRP A 70 -4.62 8.86 11.06
N THR A 71 -5.39 9.91 11.31
CA THR A 71 -6.55 9.86 12.21
C THR A 71 -7.81 10.06 11.39
N PHE A 72 -8.63 9.03 11.30
CA PHE A 72 -9.88 9.06 10.54
C PHE A 72 -11.04 8.52 11.38
N ARG A 73 -12.20 9.17 11.27
CA ARG A 73 -13.45 8.74 11.88
C ARG A 73 -14.59 8.96 10.90
N GLY A 74 -15.45 7.95 10.78
CA GLY A 74 -16.59 8.00 9.87
C GLY A 74 -17.67 7.01 10.26
N THR A 75 -18.82 7.13 9.61
CA THR A 75 -19.94 6.18 9.78
C THR A 75 -19.61 4.88 9.07
N ALA A 76 -19.75 3.75 9.77
CA ALA A 76 -19.52 2.44 9.17
C ALA A 76 -20.62 2.07 8.18
N ILE A 77 -20.24 1.70 6.96
CA ILE A 77 -21.10 1.06 5.96
C ILE A 77 -20.62 -0.38 5.84
N VAL A 78 -21.39 -1.31 6.41
CA VAL A 78 -21.03 -2.73 6.47
C VAL A 78 -21.62 -3.46 5.27
N SER A 79 -20.84 -4.34 4.67
CA SER A 79 -21.23 -5.25 3.59
C SER A 79 -20.86 -6.69 3.96
N GLU A 80 -21.71 -7.64 3.62
CA GLU A 80 -21.54 -9.08 3.89
C GLU A 80 -20.77 -9.80 2.78
N SER A 81 -20.43 -9.09 1.70
CA SER A 81 -19.60 -9.59 0.61
C SER A 81 -18.86 -8.46 -0.11
N MET A 82 -17.84 -8.84 -0.88
CA MET A 82 -17.12 -7.91 -1.76
C MET A 82 -18.06 -7.36 -2.85
N GLU A 83 -18.92 -8.21 -3.40
CA GLU A 83 -19.89 -7.83 -4.43
C GLU A 83 -20.85 -6.74 -3.91
N GLU A 84 -21.34 -6.89 -2.68
CA GLU A 84 -22.20 -5.89 -2.05
C GLU A 84 -21.45 -4.59 -1.75
N ALA A 85 -20.19 -4.67 -1.29
CA ALA A 85 -19.35 -3.48 -1.09
C ALA A 85 -19.16 -2.71 -2.41
N LEU A 86 -18.90 -3.40 -3.52
CA LEU A 86 -18.77 -2.80 -4.84
C LEU A 86 -20.08 -2.15 -5.30
N GLU A 87 -21.22 -2.80 -5.06
CA GLU A 87 -22.53 -2.25 -5.40
C GLU A 87 -22.83 -0.96 -4.61
N LYS A 88 -22.60 -0.97 -3.29
CA LYS A 88 -22.78 0.19 -2.42
C LYS A 88 -21.85 1.37 -2.75
N ILE A 89 -20.69 1.09 -3.34
CA ILE A 89 -19.81 2.13 -3.88
C ILE A 89 -20.40 2.68 -5.19
N ARG A 90 -20.85 1.79 -6.08
CA ARG A 90 -21.38 2.14 -7.41
C ARG A 90 -22.68 2.94 -7.34
N ASP A 91 -23.57 2.61 -6.40
CA ASP A 91 -24.87 3.27 -6.24
C ASP A 91 -24.82 4.56 -5.37
N GLY A 92 -23.65 4.87 -4.80
CA GLY A 92 -23.44 6.07 -3.98
C GLY A 92 -23.89 5.95 -2.52
N THR A 93 -24.17 4.73 -2.03
CA THR A 93 -24.40 4.46 -0.61
C THR A 93 -23.14 4.78 0.22
N VAL A 94 -21.95 4.39 -0.26
CA VAL A 94 -20.67 4.81 0.32
C VAL A 94 -20.32 6.22 -0.18
N LYS A 95 -19.99 7.12 0.76
CA LYS A 95 -19.71 8.53 0.50
C LYS A 95 -18.43 8.95 1.21
N ALA A 96 -17.88 10.10 0.82
CA ALA A 96 -16.76 10.70 1.54
C ALA A 96 -17.12 10.89 3.03
N GLY A 97 -16.21 10.49 3.92
CA GLY A 97 -16.44 10.48 5.37
C GLY A 97 -17.08 9.19 5.91
N HIS A 98 -17.44 8.22 5.07
CA HIS A 98 -17.82 6.88 5.52
C HIS A 98 -16.59 5.98 5.73
N VAL A 99 -16.73 4.97 6.60
CA VAL A 99 -15.81 3.85 6.76
C VAL A 99 -16.46 2.63 6.11
N SER A 100 -15.94 2.17 4.97
CA SER A 100 -16.45 0.94 4.32
C SER A 100 -15.85 -0.28 5.02
N ASN A 101 -16.70 -1.24 5.42
CA ASN A 101 -16.29 -2.48 6.06
C ASN A 101 -16.92 -3.66 5.30
N ASP A 102 -16.10 -4.46 4.63
CA ASP A 102 -16.51 -5.76 4.09
C ASP A 102 -16.21 -6.82 5.16
N ILE A 103 -17.22 -7.60 5.52
CA ILE A 103 -17.06 -8.78 6.37
C ILE A 103 -17.17 -10.02 5.49
N ARG A 104 -16.22 -10.94 5.67
CA ARG A 104 -16.30 -12.27 5.07
C ARG A 104 -16.96 -13.20 6.09
N ASN A 105 -18.15 -13.68 5.77
CA ASN A 105 -18.70 -14.88 6.42
C ASN A 105 -18.05 -16.15 5.86
#